data_AF-A0A3D5EXE2-F1
#
_entry.id   AF-A0A3D5EXE2-F1
#
_cell.length_a   1.000
_cell.length_b   1.000
_cell.length_c   1.000
_cell.angle_alpha   90.00
_cell.angle_beta   90.00
_cell.angle_gamma   90.00
#
_symmetry.space_group_name_H-M   'P 1'
#
loop_
_entity.id
_entity.type
_entity.pdbx_description
1 polymer ?
#
loop_
_entity_poly.entity_id
_entity_poly.type
_entity_poly.pdbx_seq_one_letter_code
_entity_poly.pdbx_strand_id
1 'polypeptide(L)'
;MAVASREQEQRVGHFRQILLWPLQLMPLPAGSPLQHHHQLLEQGGGSQPWRELVDEFSGDPEQFQERHYSEFVTFLPYVQRFLYGEGGGDDGNPQHGGSPIRVFRRDDVAQVRMSFKDSETPLCFDIIHLDLYFFHDIDVVILVVEIAADGLDLRQVQDALYRFGRAYPPYWDEDGSGGHCLRRSEWLA
;
A
#
# COMPACT_ATOMS: atom_id res chain seq x y z
N MET A 1 -17.00 -31.42 -16.70
CA MET A 1 -15.95 -31.78 -15.72
C MET A 1 -14.51 -31.54 -16.21
N ALA A 2 -14.24 -31.08 -17.44
CA ALA A 2 -12.87 -30.87 -17.95
C ALA A 2 -12.30 -29.44 -17.77
N VAL A 3 -13.13 -28.46 -17.38
CA VAL A 3 -12.70 -27.05 -17.24
C VAL A 3 -12.10 -26.79 -15.85
N ALA A 4 -12.71 -27.34 -14.80
CA ALA A 4 -12.25 -27.17 -13.41
C ALA A 4 -10.86 -27.80 -13.12
N SER A 5 -10.45 -28.79 -13.92
CA SER A 5 -9.13 -29.42 -13.83
C SER A 5 -8.03 -28.58 -14.50
N ARG A 6 -8.35 -27.81 -15.55
CA ARG A 6 -7.37 -26.96 -16.25
C ARG A 6 -6.95 -25.73 -15.45
N GLU A 7 -7.83 -25.18 -14.61
CA GLU A 7 -7.52 -24.03 -13.76
C GLU A 7 -6.49 -24.37 -12.67
N GLN A 8 -6.43 -25.63 -12.21
CA GLN A 8 -5.36 -26.11 -11.32
C GLN A 8 -4.03 -26.39 -12.06
N GLU A 9 -4.06 -26.58 -13.38
CA GLU A 9 -2.86 -26.85 -14.18
C GLU A 9 -2.10 -25.59 -14.57
N GLN A 10 -2.77 -24.42 -14.62
CA GLN A 10 -2.12 -23.17 -14.99
C GLN A 10 -1.34 -22.59 -13.80
N ARG A 11 -0.01 -22.65 -13.91
CA ARG A 11 0.90 -22.01 -12.95
C ARG A 11 1.18 -20.56 -13.35
N VAL A 12 1.14 -19.68 -12.36
CA VAL A 12 1.58 -18.29 -12.44
C VAL A 12 3.00 -18.24 -11.89
N GLY A 13 3.96 -17.93 -12.76
CA GLY A 13 5.38 -17.90 -12.39
C GLY A 13 5.68 -16.81 -11.35
N HIS A 14 5.12 -15.62 -11.56
CA HIS A 14 5.26 -14.47 -10.67
C HIS A 14 3.93 -13.71 -10.60
N PHE A 15 3.48 -13.41 -9.39
CA PHE A 15 2.28 -12.63 -9.11
C PHE A 15 2.65 -11.39 -8.31
N ARG A 16 2.13 -10.23 -8.71
CA ARG A 16 2.15 -8.99 -7.94
C ARG A 16 0.76 -8.37 -7.90
N GLN A 17 0.42 -7.78 -6.76
CA GLN A 17 -0.80 -7.02 -6.60
C GLN A 17 -0.53 -5.80 -5.75
N ILE A 18 -0.96 -4.64 -6.24
CA ILE A 18 -0.96 -3.38 -5.50
C ILE A 18 -2.39 -3.09 -5.07
N LEU A 19 -2.59 -2.96 -3.76
CA LEU A 19 -3.86 -2.58 -3.16
C LEU A 19 -3.79 -1.12 -2.74
N LEU A 20 -4.86 -0.38 -3.05
CA LEU A 20 -5.02 1.02 -2.69
C LEU A 20 -6.30 1.13 -1.85
N TRP A 21 -6.15 1.29 -0.54
CA TRP A 21 -7.27 1.50 0.37
C TRP A 21 -7.37 2.97 0.76
N PRO A 22 -8.33 3.73 0.19
CA PRO A 22 -8.60 5.09 0.63
C PRO A 22 -9.33 5.03 1.99
N LEU A 23 -8.76 5.70 2.98
CA LEU A 23 -9.29 5.77 4.33
C LEU A 23 -9.61 7.24 4.64
N GLN A 24 -10.83 7.48 5.13
CA GLN A 24 -11.22 8.81 5.59
C GLN A 24 -10.59 9.09 6.96
N LEU A 25 -9.94 10.23 7.08
CA LEU A 25 -9.42 10.71 8.35
C LEU A 25 -10.56 11.34 9.16
N MET A 26 -10.77 10.84 10.38
CA MET A 26 -11.75 11.41 11.29
C MET A 26 -11.24 12.74 11.86
N PRO A 27 -12.11 13.72 12.15
CA PRO A 27 -11.69 15.00 12.72
C PRO A 27 -10.84 14.82 13.98
N LEU A 28 -9.80 15.64 14.11
CA LEU A 28 -8.98 15.65 15.32
C LEU A 28 -9.82 16.09 16.54
N PRO A 29 -9.59 15.53 17.73
CA PRO A 29 -10.32 15.93 18.94
C PRO A 29 -10.19 17.43 19.21
N ALA A 30 -11.28 18.06 19.68
CA ALA A 30 -11.27 19.47 20.05
C ALA A 30 -10.21 19.74 21.13
N GLY A 31 -9.33 20.72 20.88
CA GLY A 31 -8.21 21.05 21.77
C GLY A 31 -6.94 20.21 21.55
N SER A 32 -6.91 19.36 20.51
CA SER A 32 -5.67 18.70 20.08
C SER A 32 -4.61 19.74 19.68
N PRO A 33 -3.33 19.57 20.10
CA PRO A 33 -2.24 20.42 19.63
C PRO A 33 -1.85 20.14 18.17
N LEU A 34 -2.38 19.05 17.57
CA LEU A 34 -2.07 18.61 16.22
C LEU A 34 -2.87 19.42 15.21
N GLN A 35 -2.20 19.91 14.18
CA GLN A 35 -2.81 20.58 13.03
C GLN A 35 -3.07 19.60 11.89
N HIS A 36 -2.27 18.54 11.78
CA HIS A 36 -2.40 17.53 10.73
C HIS A 36 -2.22 16.11 11.29
N HIS A 37 -2.95 15.13 10.76
CA HIS A 37 -2.90 13.74 11.24
C HIS A 37 -1.52 13.09 11.10
N HIS A 38 -0.73 13.45 10.09
CA HIS A 38 0.62 12.90 9.89
C HIS A 38 1.55 13.20 11.08
N GLN A 39 1.28 14.24 11.87
CA GLN A 39 2.10 14.60 13.03
C GLN A 39 2.04 13.53 14.13
N LEU A 40 0.99 12.71 14.16
CA LEU A 40 0.93 11.51 15.02
C LEU A 40 2.03 10.51 14.67
N LEU A 41 2.40 10.41 13.39
CA LEU A 41 3.44 9.51 12.94
C LEU A 41 4.82 10.02 13.36
N GLU A 42 5.05 11.33 13.21
CA GLU A 42 6.32 11.98 13.57
C GLU A 42 6.62 11.97 15.07
N GLN A 43 5.59 12.11 15.91
CA GLN A 43 5.74 12.20 17.37
C GLN A 43 6.03 10.86 18.05
N GLY A 44 5.90 9.74 17.33
CA GLY A 44 5.95 8.38 17.90
C GLY A 44 7.33 7.89 18.37
N GLY A 45 8.39 8.69 18.21
CA GLY A 45 9.75 8.35 18.64
C GLY A 45 10.27 7.04 18.02
N GLY A 46 11.25 6.40 18.67
CA GLY A 46 11.91 5.18 18.17
C GLY A 46 11.02 3.92 18.09
N SER A 47 9.80 3.97 18.64
CA SER A 47 8.81 2.88 18.55
C SER A 47 7.85 3.02 17.37
N GLN A 48 7.94 4.10 16.59
CA GLN A 48 7.10 4.29 15.41
C GLN A 48 7.61 3.44 14.24
N PRO A 49 6.84 2.46 13.73
CA PRO A 49 7.25 1.67 12.56
C PRO A 49 7.15 2.45 11.24
N TRP A 50 6.32 3.51 11.18
CA TRP A 50 6.16 4.37 10.01
C TRP A 50 7.26 5.42 9.94
N ARG A 51 8.00 5.45 8.83
CA ARG A 51 9.06 6.43 8.56
C ARG A 51 8.69 7.25 7.34
N GLU A 52 8.84 8.56 7.42
CA GLU A 52 8.65 9.41 6.26
C GLU A 52 9.70 9.09 5.19
N LEU A 53 9.24 8.90 3.96
CA LEU A 53 10.10 8.88 2.79
C LEU A 53 10.34 10.33 2.36
N VAL A 54 11.40 10.93 2.90
CA VAL A 54 11.85 12.26 2.48
C VAL A 54 12.59 12.09 1.14
N ASP A 55 11.85 12.34 0.06
CA ASP A 55 12.35 12.46 -1.32
C ASP A 55 13.13 11.24 -1.86
N GLU A 56 12.46 10.41 -2.68
CA GLU A 56 13.06 9.28 -3.41
C GLU A 56 14.20 9.70 -4.38
N PHE A 57 14.40 11.00 -4.60
CA PHE A 57 15.49 11.55 -5.42
C PHE A 57 16.74 11.93 -4.62
N SER A 58 16.71 11.86 -3.29
CA SER A 58 17.79 12.34 -2.42
C SER A 58 18.71 11.22 -1.92
N GLY A 59 19.70 10.85 -2.73
CA GLY A 59 21.01 10.52 -2.15
C GLY A 59 21.86 9.42 -2.77
N ASP A 60 21.31 8.52 -3.59
CA ASP A 60 22.10 7.42 -4.17
C ASP A 60 21.76 7.17 -5.65
N PRO A 61 22.68 7.49 -6.59
CA PRO A 61 22.50 7.23 -8.03
C PRO A 61 22.23 5.76 -8.36
N GLU A 62 22.65 4.81 -7.50
CA GLU A 62 22.38 3.37 -7.69
C GLU A 62 20.93 2.99 -7.35
N GLN A 63 20.22 3.82 -6.59
CA GLN A 63 18.79 3.66 -6.27
C GLN A 63 17.88 4.38 -7.28
N PHE A 64 18.46 5.10 -8.24
CA PHE A 64 17.74 5.72 -9.34
C PHE A 64 17.26 4.64 -10.32
N GLN A 65 16.09 4.09 -10.04
CA GLN A 65 15.45 3.05 -10.84
C GLN A 65 15.00 3.59 -12.21
N GLU A 66 15.01 2.73 -13.24
CA GLU A 66 14.50 3.00 -14.60
C GLU A 66 13.06 3.59 -14.61
N ARG A 67 12.29 3.28 -13.56
CA ARG A 67 10.95 3.85 -13.32
C ARG A 67 10.98 5.38 -13.25
N HIS A 68 11.97 5.98 -12.58
CA HIS A 68 12.04 7.42 -12.36
C HIS A 68 12.36 8.20 -13.64
N TYR A 69 13.19 7.62 -14.50
CA TYR A 69 13.43 8.16 -15.82
C TYR A 69 12.14 8.13 -16.67
N SER A 70 11.41 7.01 -16.62
CA SER A 70 10.13 6.87 -17.33
C SER A 70 9.08 7.85 -16.82
N GLU A 71 8.96 8.04 -15.50
CA GLU A 71 8.06 9.01 -14.87
C GLU A 71 8.37 10.44 -15.34
N PHE A 72 9.64 10.84 -15.32
CA PHE A 72 10.06 12.19 -15.72
C PHE A 72 9.75 12.50 -17.19
N VAL A 73 9.95 11.53 -18.09
CA VAL A 73 9.68 11.72 -19.52
C VAL A 73 8.18 11.65 -19.84
N THR A 74 7.41 10.85 -19.08
CA THR A 74 6.02 10.54 -19.42
C THR A 74 5.01 11.47 -18.75
N PHE A 75 5.28 11.91 -17.51
CA PHE A 75 4.33 12.72 -16.77
C PHE A 75 4.32 14.16 -17.24
N LEU A 76 3.11 14.71 -17.42
CA LEU A 76 2.95 16.12 -17.75
C LEU A 76 3.46 16.99 -16.58
N PRO A 77 3.97 18.21 -16.84
CA PRO A 77 4.58 19.04 -15.80
C PRO A 77 3.70 19.28 -14.57
N TYR A 78 2.38 19.40 -14.73
CA TYR A 78 1.49 19.58 -13.58
C TYR A 78 1.32 18.31 -12.73
N VAL A 79 1.43 17.12 -13.33
CA VAL A 79 1.42 15.85 -12.60
C VAL A 79 2.70 15.73 -11.78
N GLN A 80 3.85 16.08 -12.37
CA GLN A 80 5.12 16.09 -11.67
C GLN A 80 5.09 17.04 -10.47
N ARG A 81 4.59 18.27 -10.64
CA ARG A 81 4.44 19.23 -9.54
C ARG A 81 3.51 18.74 -8.44
N PHE A 82 2.45 18.02 -8.79
CA PHE A 82 1.55 17.45 -7.80
C PHE A 82 2.18 16.29 -7.02
N LEU A 83 2.94 15.41 -7.69
CA LEU A 83 3.55 14.24 -7.05
C LEU A 83 4.81 14.59 -6.25
N TYR A 84 5.65 15.48 -6.79
CA TYR A 84 6.98 15.76 -6.26
C TYR A 84 7.13 17.18 -5.69
N GLY A 85 6.14 18.05 -5.88
CA GLY A 85 6.24 19.46 -5.52
C GLY A 85 6.89 20.31 -6.61
N GLU A 86 6.97 21.62 -6.36
CA GLU A 86 7.79 22.52 -7.17
C GLU A 86 9.19 22.51 -6.57
N GLY A 87 10.13 21.81 -7.21
CA GLY A 87 11.52 21.69 -6.74
C GLY A 87 12.06 23.03 -6.26
N GLY A 88 12.22 23.16 -4.94
CA GLY A 88 12.65 24.39 -4.31
C GLY A 88 14.09 24.68 -4.71
N GLY A 89 14.32 25.84 -5.30
CA GLY A 89 15.65 26.45 -5.26
C GLY A 89 16.10 26.58 -3.81
N ASP A 90 17.42 26.59 -3.62
CA ASP A 90 18.22 26.61 -2.38
C ASP A 90 17.94 27.79 -1.41
N ASP A 91 16.67 28.09 -1.12
CA ASP A 91 16.24 28.99 -0.07
C ASP A 91 15.52 28.15 0.98
N GLY A 92 16.22 27.88 2.09
CA GLY A 92 15.89 26.90 3.13
C GLY A 92 14.63 27.20 3.97
N ASN A 93 13.49 27.41 3.30
CA ASN A 93 12.17 27.44 3.92
C ASN A 93 11.33 26.25 3.40
N PRO A 94 11.29 25.11 4.13
CA PRO A 94 10.58 23.89 3.71
C PRO A 94 9.05 24.06 3.58
N GLN A 95 8.49 25.22 3.92
CA GLN A 95 7.06 25.52 3.83
C GLN A 95 6.60 26.08 2.48
N HIS A 96 7.50 26.46 1.57
CA HIS A 96 7.12 27.04 0.27
C HIS A 96 7.63 26.16 -0.88
N GLY A 97 6.75 25.29 -1.41
CA GLY A 97 6.98 24.54 -2.66
C GLY A 97 7.08 23.01 -2.54
N GLY A 98 7.03 22.44 -1.33
CA GLY A 98 7.09 20.98 -1.12
C GLY A 98 5.92 20.21 -1.74
N SER A 99 6.10 18.90 -1.95
CA SER A 99 5.04 18.03 -2.46
C SER A 99 3.80 18.11 -1.57
N PRO A 100 2.59 18.27 -2.14
CA PRO A 100 1.34 18.18 -1.38
C PRO A 100 1.08 16.74 -0.89
N ILE A 101 1.91 15.77 -1.28
CA ILE A 101 1.83 14.39 -0.84
C ILE A 101 3.00 14.10 0.11
N ARG A 102 2.69 13.53 1.27
CA ARG A 102 3.69 12.98 2.18
C ARG A 102 3.51 11.47 2.30
N VAL A 103 4.60 10.75 2.09
CA VAL A 103 4.60 9.29 2.07
C VAL A 103 5.30 8.77 3.32
N PHE A 104 4.65 7.85 4.02
CA PHE A 104 5.25 7.13 5.13
C PHE A 104 5.34 5.65 4.79
N ARG A 105 6.54 5.08 4.82
CA ARG A 105 6.77 3.66 4.61
C ARG A 105 6.90 2.92 5.92
N ARG A 106 6.45 1.67 5.91
CA ARG A 106 6.58 0.74 7.02
C ARG A 106 7.33 -0.51 6.59
N ASP A 107 8.47 -0.78 7.24
CA ASP A 107 9.41 -1.85 6.85
C ASP A 107 9.46 -3.03 7.83
N ASP A 108 8.76 -2.98 8.97
CA ASP A 108 8.75 -4.05 9.98
C ASP A 108 7.83 -5.23 9.63
N VAL A 109 7.17 -5.19 8.47
CA VAL A 109 6.25 -6.24 8.00
C VAL A 109 6.80 -6.83 6.70
N ALA A 110 7.30 -8.06 6.77
CA ALA A 110 7.92 -8.73 5.63
C ALA A 110 6.92 -9.56 4.80
N GLN A 111 5.89 -10.14 5.42
CA GLN A 111 4.95 -11.03 4.72
C GLN A 111 3.51 -10.87 5.20
N VAL A 112 2.57 -11.23 4.33
CA VAL A 112 1.17 -11.48 4.71
C VAL A 112 0.82 -12.94 4.45
N ARG A 113 0.28 -13.61 5.47
CA ARG A 113 -0.27 -14.95 5.37
C ARG A 113 -1.78 -14.89 5.26
N MET A 114 -2.32 -15.48 4.20
CA MET A 114 -3.74 -15.49 3.87
C MET A 114 -4.32 -16.89 4.05
N SER A 115 -5.35 -16.99 4.88
CA SER A 115 -6.17 -18.20 5.01
C SER A 115 -7.51 -18.00 4.31
N PHE A 116 -7.87 -18.92 3.43
CA PHE A 116 -9.12 -18.91 2.68
C PHE A 116 -10.14 -19.81 3.38
N LYS A 117 -11.44 -19.58 3.16
CA LYS A 117 -12.49 -20.45 3.73
C LYS A 117 -12.49 -21.83 3.07
N ASP A 118 -12.16 -21.87 1.78
CA ASP A 118 -12.27 -23.04 0.92
C ASP A 118 -10.94 -23.82 0.81
N SER A 119 -9.94 -23.46 1.63
CA SER A 119 -8.60 -24.07 1.64
C SER A 119 -8.07 -24.21 3.06
N GLU A 120 -7.52 -25.37 3.38
CA GLU A 120 -6.81 -25.64 4.65
C GLU A 120 -5.37 -25.10 4.63
N THR A 121 -4.76 -24.99 3.45
CA THR A 121 -3.39 -24.49 3.32
C THR A 121 -3.41 -22.97 3.12
N PRO A 122 -2.81 -22.19 4.03
CA PRO A 122 -2.65 -20.76 3.84
C PRO A 122 -1.60 -20.47 2.76
N LEU A 123 -1.73 -19.30 2.13
CA LEU A 123 -0.75 -18.78 1.19
C LEU A 123 0.03 -17.64 1.84
N CYS A 124 1.32 -17.56 1.58
CA CYS A 124 2.17 -16.44 2.01
C CYS A 124 2.54 -15.59 0.81
N PHE A 125 2.52 -14.28 1.01
CA PHE A 125 2.96 -13.28 0.04
C PHE A 125 3.97 -12.36 0.72
N ASP A 126 5.03 -12.02 0.01
CA ASP A 126 6.01 -11.03 0.44
C ASP A 126 5.40 -9.63 0.34
N ILE A 127 5.68 -8.78 1.32
CA ILE A 127 5.37 -7.35 1.26
C ILE A 127 6.51 -6.69 0.50
N ILE A 128 6.21 -6.11 -0.66
CA ILE A 128 7.21 -5.38 -1.45
C ILE A 128 7.32 -3.93 -0.96
N HIS A 129 6.17 -3.30 -0.70
CA HIS A 129 6.13 -2.04 0.03
C HIS A 129 4.78 -1.86 0.73
N LEU A 130 4.82 -1.12 1.83
CA LEU A 130 3.67 -0.78 2.66
C LEU A 130 3.75 0.71 2.98
N ASP A 131 2.93 1.50 2.30
CA ASP A 131 3.02 2.97 2.32
C ASP A 131 1.69 3.62 2.72
N LEU A 132 1.78 4.76 3.39
CA LEU A 132 0.66 5.66 3.67
C LEU A 132 0.89 6.98 2.94
N TYR A 133 -0.03 7.34 2.06
CA TYR A 133 0.00 8.61 1.33
C TYR A 133 -0.96 9.59 1.99
N PHE A 134 -0.41 10.63 2.59
CA PHE A 134 -1.16 11.78 3.11
C PHE A 134 -1.22 12.86 2.05
N PHE A 135 -2.40 13.45 1.87
CA PHE A 135 -2.62 14.57 0.97
C PHE A 135 -2.84 15.84 1.78
N HIS A 136 -2.20 16.93 1.38
CA HIS A 136 -2.42 18.23 2.01
C HIS A 136 -3.86 18.70 1.78
N ASP A 137 -4.49 19.26 2.82
CA ASP A 137 -5.85 19.81 2.82
C ASP A 137 -6.98 18.83 2.42
N ILE A 138 -6.71 17.53 2.43
CA ILE A 138 -7.71 16.48 2.19
C ILE A 138 -7.71 15.52 3.37
N ASP A 139 -8.88 15.29 3.97
CA ASP A 139 -9.08 14.34 5.06
C ASP A 139 -9.12 12.87 4.55
N VAL A 140 -8.18 12.51 3.68
CA VAL A 140 -8.02 11.16 3.13
C VAL A 140 -6.56 10.75 3.22
N VAL A 141 -6.34 9.51 3.65
CA VAL A 141 -5.06 8.82 3.54
C VAL A 141 -5.24 7.59 2.65
N ILE A 142 -4.29 7.30 1.77
CA ILE A 142 -4.30 6.06 0.99
C ILE A 142 -3.28 5.10 1.58
N LEU A 143 -3.76 3.95 2.07
CA LEU A 143 -2.90 2.82 2.44
C LEU A 143 -2.61 2.00 1.18
N VAL A 144 -1.33 1.97 0.80
CA VAL A 144 -0.82 1.22 -0.34
C VAL A 144 -0.12 -0.02 0.18
N VAL A 145 -0.53 -1.19 -0.30
CA VAL A 145 0.13 -2.46 0.01
C VAL A 145 0.43 -3.17 -1.28
N GLU A 146 1.72 -3.37 -1.55
CA GLU A 146 2.14 -4.24 -2.63
C GLU A 146 2.59 -5.59 -2.07
N ILE A 147 2.01 -6.65 -2.64
CA ILE A 147 2.36 -8.03 -2.32
C ILE A 147 2.87 -8.77 -3.54
N ALA A 148 3.74 -9.75 -3.32
CA ALA A 148 4.22 -10.65 -4.36
C ALA A 148 4.31 -12.11 -3.90
N ALA A 149 4.20 -13.04 -4.85
CA ALA A 149 4.50 -14.45 -4.63
C ALA A 149 4.81 -15.14 -5.95
N ASP A 150 5.61 -16.20 -5.89
CA ASP A 150 5.97 -17.01 -7.05
C ASP A 150 5.31 -18.38 -7.04
N GLY A 151 5.16 -18.96 -8.22
CA GLY A 151 4.81 -20.39 -8.37
C GLY A 151 3.41 -20.77 -7.87
N LEU A 152 2.48 -19.83 -7.80
CA LEU A 152 1.08 -20.05 -7.45
C LEU A 152 0.31 -20.72 -8.61
N ASP A 153 -0.78 -21.40 -8.29
CA ASP A 153 -1.76 -21.78 -9.32
C ASP A 153 -2.69 -20.60 -9.65
N LEU A 154 -3.30 -20.63 -10.84
CA LEU A 154 -4.16 -19.54 -11.31
C LEU A 154 -5.35 -19.29 -10.37
N ARG A 155 -5.91 -20.34 -9.77
CA ARG A 155 -7.05 -20.24 -8.85
C ARG A 155 -6.65 -19.50 -7.57
N GLN A 156 -5.49 -19.81 -7.00
CA GLN A 156 -4.91 -19.14 -5.83
C GLN A 156 -4.70 -17.65 -6.11
N VAL A 157 -4.17 -17.32 -7.29
CA VAL A 157 -4.00 -15.93 -7.74
C VAL A 157 -5.34 -15.20 -7.84
N GLN A 158 -6.34 -15.81 -8.48
CA GLN A 158 -7.68 -15.24 -8.58
C GLN A 158 -8.31 -15.04 -7.20
N ASP A 159 -8.23 -16.04 -6.32
CA ASP A 159 -8.75 -15.94 -4.96
C ASP A 159 -8.08 -14.81 -4.17
N ALA A 160 -6.75 -14.66 -4.25
CA ALA A 160 -6.04 -13.54 -3.63
C ALA A 160 -6.50 -12.18 -4.19
N LEU A 161 -6.55 -12.05 -5.52
CA LEU A 161 -6.99 -10.83 -6.22
C LEU A 161 -8.39 -10.38 -5.76
N TYR A 162 -9.34 -11.31 -5.69
CA TYR A 162 -10.74 -10.98 -5.41
C TYR A 162 -11.08 -10.83 -3.92
N ARG A 163 -10.35 -11.51 -3.03
CA ARG A 163 -10.72 -11.60 -1.61
C ARG A 163 -9.85 -10.75 -0.70
N PHE A 164 -8.56 -10.57 -1.00
CA PHE A 164 -7.66 -9.85 -0.09
C PHE A 164 -7.93 -8.34 -0.03
N GLY A 165 -8.26 -7.73 -1.18
CA GLY A 165 -8.54 -6.29 -1.27
C GLY A 165 -9.83 -5.83 -0.58
N ARG A 166 -10.63 -6.74 -0.02
CA ARG A 166 -11.94 -6.40 0.56
C ARG A 166 -11.83 -6.05 2.04
N ALA A 167 -12.08 -4.77 2.34
CA ALA A 167 -12.22 -4.31 3.73
C ALA A 167 -13.57 -4.68 4.35
N TYR A 168 -14.60 -4.87 3.51
CA TYR A 168 -15.96 -5.25 3.94
C TYR A 168 -16.52 -6.36 3.05
N PRO A 169 -17.32 -7.27 3.62
CA PRO A 169 -17.91 -8.34 2.83
C PRO A 169 -19.10 -7.84 1.99
N PRO A 170 -19.31 -8.35 0.77
CA PRO A 170 -20.50 -8.07 -0.04
C PRO A 170 -21.79 -8.63 0.57
N TYR A 171 -21.70 -9.71 1.36
CA TYR A 171 -22.81 -10.33 2.07
C TYR A 171 -22.29 -11.16 3.24
N TRP A 172 -23.18 -11.62 4.12
CA TRP A 172 -22.86 -12.46 5.26
C TRP A 172 -23.38 -13.87 5.02
N ASP A 173 -22.54 -14.87 5.29
CA ASP A 173 -22.91 -16.29 5.28
C ASP A 173 -23.74 -16.65 6.53
N GLU A 174 -24.42 -17.79 6.54
CA GLU A 174 -25.26 -18.25 7.66
C GLU A 174 -24.49 -18.42 8.98
N ASP A 175 -23.19 -18.73 8.89
CA ASP A 175 -22.28 -18.86 10.03
C ASP A 175 -21.76 -17.50 10.54
N GLY A 176 -22.23 -16.38 9.96
CA GLY A 176 -21.83 -15.02 10.29
C GLY A 176 -20.50 -14.60 9.69
N SER A 177 -19.88 -15.42 8.84
CA SER A 177 -18.63 -15.06 8.18
C SER A 177 -18.88 -14.22 6.92
N GLY A 178 -17.93 -13.35 6.57
CA GLY A 178 -18.07 -12.46 5.41
C GLY A 178 -17.89 -13.21 4.09
N GLY A 179 -18.90 -13.23 3.21
CA GLY A 179 -18.83 -13.86 1.90
C GLY A 179 -17.71 -13.26 1.04
N HIS A 180 -17.03 -14.06 0.23
CA HIS A 180 -15.89 -13.63 -0.60
C HIS A 180 -14.77 -12.85 0.11
N CYS A 181 -14.63 -12.99 1.43
CA CYS A 181 -13.49 -12.47 2.18
C CYS A 181 -12.50 -13.60 2.52
N LEU A 182 -11.28 -13.22 2.89
CA LEU A 182 -10.37 -14.14 3.57
C LEU A 182 -10.99 -14.60 4.89
N ARG A 183 -10.68 -15.83 5.29
CA ARG A 183 -10.97 -16.31 6.64
C ARG A 183 -10.11 -15.57 7.65
N ARG A 184 -8.84 -15.33 7.30
CA ARG A 184 -7.86 -14.63 8.13
C ARG A 184 -6.74 -14.05 7.28
N SER A 185 -6.27 -12.86 7.64
CA SER A 185 -5.00 -12.30 7.21
C SER A 185 -4.10 -12.09 8.43
N GLU A 186 -2.83 -12.46 8.30
CA GLU A 186 -1.82 -12.29 9.35
C GLU A 186 -0.62 -11.56 8.77
N TRP A 187 -0.22 -10.47 9.40
CA TRP A 187 0.96 -9.69 9.04
C TRP A 187 2.15 -10.20 9.84
N LEU A 188 3.23 -10.57 9.16
CA LEU A 188 4.41 -11.23 9.71
C LEU A 188 5.63 -10.33 9.52
N ALA A 189 6.48 -10.26 10.54
CA ALA A 189 7.77 -9.57 10.50
C ALA A 189 8.85 -10.43 9.84
#